data_AF-A0A9D7TNF8-F1
#
_entry.id   AF-A0A9D7TNF8-F1
#
_cell.length_a   1.000
_cell.length_b   1.000
_cell.length_c   1.000
_cell.angle_alpha   90.00
_cell.angle_beta   90.00
_cell.angle_gamma   90.00
#
_symmetry.space_group_name_H-M   'P 1'
#
loop_
_entity.id
_entity.type
_entity.pdbx_description
1 polymer ?
#
loop_
_entity_poly.entity_id
_entity_poly.type
_entity_poly.pdbx_seq_one_letter_code
_entity_poly.pdbx_strand_id
1 'polypeptide(L)'
;MIPLKLILFVFFLQVNIISAQSVPKKVIVEHFTNTRCPICASNNPGFYAALDNKPNVLHIAYHPSSPYSTCLFSTQNKSENDARTNFYGVYGGTPVFVVNGDTKYSSEVQSATIYQSYENQGSPLSININISPATNDSISVLVSIKAVMAHNLSNLSLYIPLTEDTVFYNAPNGENKHYDVFRKSFTGSQPVPLTPPGLGGNPVTFSYRIAKKSDWNLKRLAAIAIITDMGKKVVQAASSDLYSETVSATFNENLNNTNLLTIYPNPAFNTIQMKTELNLTGYTYAILNSLGQLIGKGSFSTSDYQIDIQQLPSSLYRIRLENRESGVAFSKSFIKL
;
A
#
# COMPACT_ATOMS: atom_id res chain seq x y z
N MET A 1 28.45 -62.58 32.87
CA MET A 1 29.26 -61.42 32.43
C MET A 1 28.74 -60.96 31.08
N ILE A 2 28.05 -59.82 31.03
CA ILE A 2 27.49 -59.22 29.81
C ILE A 2 28.25 -57.91 29.57
N PRO A 3 28.83 -57.63 28.39
CA PRO A 3 29.51 -56.37 28.16
C PRO A 3 28.49 -55.28 27.83
N LEU A 4 28.61 -54.17 28.56
CA LEU A 4 27.80 -52.96 28.40
C LEU A 4 28.25 -52.23 27.11
N LYS A 5 27.44 -52.27 26.05
CA LYS A 5 27.65 -51.47 24.83
C LYS A 5 27.21 -50.03 25.09
N LEU A 6 28.17 -49.10 25.04
CA LEU A 6 27.96 -47.66 25.10
C LEU A 6 27.29 -47.20 23.79
N ILE A 7 26.00 -46.87 23.83
CA ILE A 7 25.27 -46.28 22.69
C ILE A 7 25.51 -44.76 22.73
N LEU A 8 26.32 -44.27 21.78
CA LEU A 8 26.54 -42.84 21.58
C LEU A 8 25.34 -42.25 20.83
N PHE A 9 24.46 -41.55 21.54
CA PHE A 9 23.30 -40.89 20.96
C PHE A 9 23.71 -39.51 20.40
N VAL A 10 23.99 -39.45 19.10
CA VAL A 10 24.31 -38.18 18.41
C VAL A 10 23.00 -37.43 18.17
N PHE A 11 22.76 -36.39 18.99
CA PHE A 11 21.62 -35.49 18.85
C PHE A 11 21.91 -34.51 17.70
N PHE A 12 21.40 -34.78 16.50
CA PHE A 12 21.47 -33.84 15.37
C PHE A 12 20.57 -32.63 15.67
N LEU A 13 21.17 -31.51 16.07
CA LEU A 13 20.48 -30.22 16.14
C LEU A 13 20.11 -29.82 14.70
N GLN A 14 18.84 -30.00 14.31
CA GLN A 14 18.32 -29.44 13.06
C GLN A 14 18.26 -27.92 13.21
N VAL A 15 19.31 -27.25 12.74
CA VAL A 15 19.29 -25.80 12.55
C VAL A 15 18.33 -25.52 11.41
N ASN A 16 17.11 -25.09 11.72
CA ASN A 16 16.20 -24.52 10.75
C ASN A 16 16.82 -23.21 10.25
N ILE A 17 17.55 -23.28 9.13
CA ILE A 17 18.01 -22.08 8.43
C ILE A 17 16.74 -21.40 7.90
N ILE A 18 16.36 -20.28 8.52
CA ILE A 18 15.32 -19.39 7.98
C ILE A 18 15.92 -18.79 6.71
N SER A 19 15.73 -19.46 5.57
CA SER A 19 16.13 -18.93 4.27
C SER A 19 15.27 -17.72 3.94
N ALA A 20 15.91 -16.60 3.59
CA ALA A 20 15.26 -15.46 2.98
C ALA A 20 14.53 -15.92 1.70
N GLN A 21 13.19 -15.87 1.69
CA GLN A 21 12.36 -16.27 0.55
C GLN A 21 11.82 -15.03 -0.17
N SER A 22 11.72 -15.11 -1.50
CA SER A 22 11.10 -14.07 -2.32
C SER A 22 9.61 -14.01 -2.00
N VAL A 23 9.02 -12.83 -2.12
CA VAL A 23 7.56 -12.69 -2.04
C VAL A 23 6.94 -12.91 -3.43
N PRO A 24 5.68 -13.34 -3.53
CA PRO A 24 4.97 -13.36 -4.80
C PRO A 24 5.04 -11.98 -5.48
N LYS A 25 5.44 -11.98 -6.75
CA LYS A 25 5.40 -10.79 -7.60
C LYS A 25 3.97 -10.57 -8.05
N LYS A 26 3.44 -9.38 -7.78
CA LYS A 26 2.08 -9.05 -8.18
C LYS A 26 1.99 -8.84 -9.69
N VAL A 27 0.95 -9.39 -10.30
CA VAL A 27 0.58 -9.09 -11.70
C VAL A 27 -0.28 -7.83 -11.68
N ILE A 28 0.02 -6.89 -12.57
CA ILE A 28 -0.78 -5.68 -12.76
C ILE A 28 -1.08 -5.44 -14.24
N VAL A 29 -2.31 -5.04 -14.51
CA VAL A 29 -2.81 -4.62 -15.82
C VAL A 29 -3.09 -3.13 -15.78
N GLU A 30 -2.38 -2.38 -16.60
CA GLU A 30 -2.67 -0.98 -16.85
C GLU A 30 -3.47 -0.88 -18.15
N HIS A 31 -4.74 -0.53 -18.01
CA HIS A 31 -5.73 -0.50 -19.06
C HIS A 31 -5.95 0.95 -19.50
N PHE A 32 -5.63 1.26 -20.75
CA PHE A 32 -5.83 2.57 -21.37
C PHE A 32 -7.13 2.54 -22.17
N THR A 33 -8.16 3.22 -21.66
CA THR A 33 -9.53 3.22 -22.20
C THR A 33 -10.09 4.64 -22.27
N ASN A 34 -11.34 4.81 -22.70
CA ASN A 34 -11.97 6.12 -22.75
C ASN A 34 -13.51 6.03 -22.71
N THR A 35 -14.16 6.91 -21.95
CA THR A 35 -15.62 6.96 -21.80
C THR A 35 -16.38 7.34 -23.08
N ARG A 36 -15.69 7.68 -24.17
CA ARG A 36 -16.29 7.98 -25.48
C ARG A 36 -15.84 7.02 -26.58
N CYS A 37 -15.08 5.98 -26.23
CA CYS A 37 -14.54 4.99 -27.14
C CYS A 37 -15.52 3.81 -27.30
N PRO A 38 -16.22 3.67 -28.45
CA PRO A 38 -17.19 2.59 -28.64
C PRO A 38 -16.52 1.22 -28.69
N ILE A 39 -15.33 1.13 -29.30
CA ILE A 39 -14.56 -0.12 -29.36
C ILE A 39 -14.04 -0.54 -27.98
N CYS A 40 -13.78 0.41 -27.08
CA CYS A 40 -13.44 0.10 -25.69
C CYS A 40 -14.66 -0.52 -25.00
N ALA A 41 -15.82 0.12 -25.08
CA ALA A 41 -17.07 -0.41 -24.53
C ALA A 41 -17.41 -1.82 -25.06
N SER A 42 -17.10 -2.11 -26.32
CA SER A 42 -17.30 -3.43 -26.91
C SER A 42 -16.32 -4.49 -26.38
N ASN A 43 -15.08 -4.13 -26.04
CA ASN A 43 -14.05 -5.09 -25.61
C ASN A 43 -13.99 -5.27 -24.08
N ASN A 44 -14.36 -4.24 -23.32
CA ASN A 44 -14.29 -4.23 -21.86
C ASN A 44 -15.04 -5.39 -21.20
N PRO A 45 -16.25 -5.80 -21.64
CA PRO A 45 -16.94 -6.95 -21.03
C PRO A 45 -16.14 -8.25 -21.06
N GLY A 46 -15.50 -8.56 -22.19
CA GLY A 46 -14.66 -9.76 -22.31
C GLY A 46 -13.40 -9.67 -21.45
N PHE A 47 -12.80 -8.48 -21.38
CA PHE A 47 -11.62 -8.24 -20.53
C PHE A 47 -11.95 -8.41 -19.04
N TYR A 48 -13.02 -7.78 -18.56
CA TYR A 48 -13.42 -7.89 -17.16
C TYR A 48 -13.84 -9.32 -16.81
N ALA A 49 -14.55 -10.03 -17.71
CA ALA A 49 -14.85 -11.44 -17.49
C ALA A 49 -13.58 -12.31 -17.34
N ALA A 50 -12.51 -12.01 -18.08
CA ALA A 50 -11.23 -12.70 -17.93
C ALA A 50 -10.51 -12.32 -16.62
N LEU A 51 -10.54 -11.04 -16.25
CA LEU A 51 -9.91 -10.51 -15.04
C LEU A 51 -10.62 -10.99 -13.76
N ASP A 52 -11.94 -11.14 -13.77
CA ASP A 52 -12.73 -11.64 -12.64
C ASP A 52 -12.32 -13.06 -12.21
N ASN A 53 -11.81 -13.86 -13.15
CA ASN A 53 -11.23 -15.18 -12.88
C ASN A 53 -9.81 -15.12 -12.29
N LYS A 54 -9.28 -13.90 -12.09
CA LYS A 54 -7.92 -13.61 -11.65
C LYS A 54 -7.91 -12.57 -10.51
N PRO A 55 -8.53 -12.86 -9.36
CA PRO A 55 -8.71 -11.90 -8.26
C PRO A 55 -7.39 -11.39 -7.64
N ASN A 56 -6.27 -12.04 -7.95
CA ASN A 56 -4.95 -11.62 -7.50
C ASN A 56 -4.23 -10.66 -8.46
N VAL A 57 -4.80 -10.36 -9.61
CA VAL A 57 -4.25 -9.39 -10.58
C VAL A 57 -4.75 -7.99 -10.21
N LEU A 58 -3.84 -7.03 -10.10
CA LEU A 58 -4.20 -5.62 -9.95
C LEU A 58 -4.62 -5.05 -11.30
N HIS A 59 -5.54 -4.09 -11.29
CA HIS A 59 -5.97 -3.38 -12.48
C HIS A 59 -6.03 -1.88 -12.20
N ILE A 60 -5.71 -1.08 -13.21
CA ILE A 60 -5.86 0.37 -13.21
C ILE A 60 -6.37 0.81 -14.57
N ALA A 61 -7.47 1.58 -14.60
CA ALA A 61 -8.00 2.19 -15.82
C ALA A 61 -7.53 3.64 -15.97
N TYR A 62 -6.65 3.90 -16.94
CA TYR A 62 -6.25 5.24 -17.35
C TYR A 62 -7.09 5.71 -18.54
N HIS A 63 -7.40 7.00 -18.52
CA HIS A 63 -8.27 7.66 -19.48
C HIS A 63 -7.54 8.81 -20.15
N PRO A 64 -6.65 8.55 -21.13
CA PRO A 64 -5.94 9.59 -21.84
C PRO A 64 -6.90 10.49 -22.61
N SER A 65 -6.44 11.72 -22.87
CA SER A 65 -7.20 12.72 -23.60
C SER A 65 -7.25 12.51 -25.11
N SER A 66 -6.50 11.54 -25.61
CA SER A 66 -6.49 11.16 -27.02
C SER A 66 -6.94 9.69 -27.15
N PRO A 67 -7.81 9.36 -28.13
CA PRO A 67 -8.31 10.23 -29.20
C PRO A 67 -9.53 11.08 -28.81
N TYR A 68 -10.08 10.93 -27.59
CA TYR A 68 -11.29 11.64 -27.16
C TYR A 68 -11.01 12.63 -26.03
N SER A 69 -10.82 13.90 -26.39
CA SER A 69 -10.44 14.99 -25.45
C SER A 69 -11.51 15.37 -24.44
N THR A 70 -12.76 14.98 -24.67
CA THR A 70 -13.92 15.27 -23.80
C THR A 70 -14.31 14.07 -22.92
N CYS A 71 -13.40 13.12 -22.72
CA CYS A 71 -13.57 12.05 -21.74
C CYS A 71 -13.62 12.62 -20.32
N LEU A 72 -14.64 12.23 -19.53
CA LEU A 72 -14.86 12.76 -18.18
C LEU A 72 -13.62 12.60 -17.29
N PHE A 73 -13.06 11.39 -17.23
CA PHE A 73 -11.91 11.12 -16.37
C PHE A 73 -10.63 11.82 -16.86
N SER A 74 -10.50 12.00 -18.18
CA SER A 74 -9.40 12.77 -18.74
C SER A 74 -9.48 14.25 -18.36
N THR A 75 -10.65 14.88 -18.43
CA THR A 75 -10.80 16.31 -18.07
C THR A 75 -10.53 16.57 -16.59
N GLN A 76 -10.71 15.57 -15.72
CA GLN A 76 -10.40 15.65 -14.29
C GLN A 76 -8.88 15.59 -13.98
N ASN A 77 -8.10 14.91 -14.82
CA ASN A 77 -6.64 14.77 -14.65
C ASN A 77 -5.91 14.47 -15.97
N LYS A 78 -5.94 15.40 -16.91
CA LYS A 78 -5.42 15.21 -18.26
C LYS A 78 -3.91 14.93 -18.27
N SER A 79 -3.14 15.76 -17.56
CA SER A 79 -1.68 15.70 -17.59
C SER A 79 -1.13 14.33 -17.17
N GLU A 80 -1.66 13.73 -16.11
CA GLU A 80 -1.11 12.48 -15.58
C GLU A 80 -1.63 11.25 -16.34
N ASN A 81 -2.88 11.26 -16.79
CA ASN A 81 -3.39 10.22 -17.69
C ASN A 81 -2.56 10.17 -18.98
N ASP A 82 -2.33 11.33 -19.60
CA ASP A 82 -1.51 11.45 -20.80
C ASP A 82 -0.05 11.05 -20.51
N ALA A 83 0.51 11.44 -19.36
CA ALA A 83 1.88 11.08 -19.01
C ALA A 83 2.07 9.56 -18.89
N ARG A 84 1.10 8.83 -18.33
CA ARG A 84 1.22 7.38 -18.18
C ARG A 84 1.15 6.63 -19.51
N THR A 85 0.32 7.08 -20.45
CA THR A 85 0.30 6.49 -21.79
C THR A 85 1.56 6.87 -22.60
N ASN A 86 2.09 8.09 -22.43
CA ASN A 86 3.39 8.49 -23.02
C ASN A 86 4.55 7.67 -22.43
N PHE A 87 4.50 7.33 -21.14
CA PHE A 87 5.47 6.44 -20.52
C PHE A 87 5.58 5.10 -21.25
N TYR A 88 4.48 4.55 -21.78
CA TYR A 88 4.49 3.33 -22.59
C TYR A 88 4.59 3.56 -24.10
N GLY A 89 4.54 4.81 -24.56
CA GLY A 89 4.54 5.13 -26.00
C GLY A 89 3.23 4.76 -26.70
N VAL A 90 2.11 4.74 -25.97
CA VAL A 90 0.79 4.31 -26.48
C VAL A 90 -0.23 5.45 -26.54
N TYR A 91 0.22 6.70 -26.46
CA TYR A 91 -0.65 7.89 -26.47
C TYR A 91 -1.46 7.96 -27.78
N GLY A 92 -2.78 8.12 -27.64
CA GLY A 92 -3.72 8.09 -28.76
C GLY A 92 -4.25 6.70 -29.11
N GLY A 93 -3.78 5.64 -28.46
CA GLY A 93 -4.34 4.29 -28.56
C GLY A 93 -5.30 3.99 -27.41
N THR A 94 -6.58 3.78 -27.73
CA THR A 94 -7.57 3.19 -26.79
C THR A 94 -8.51 2.25 -27.56
N PRO A 95 -8.74 1.00 -27.10
CA PRO A 95 -8.16 0.39 -25.91
C PRO A 95 -6.72 -0.11 -26.13
N VAL A 96 -5.88 0.05 -25.13
CA VAL A 96 -4.54 -0.58 -25.06
C VAL A 96 -4.33 -1.14 -23.66
N PHE A 97 -3.64 -2.27 -23.55
CA PHE A 97 -3.37 -2.91 -22.26
C PHE A 97 -1.86 -3.07 -22.07
N VAL A 98 -1.39 -2.93 -20.84
CA VAL A 98 -0.01 -3.23 -20.46
C VAL A 98 -0.02 -4.15 -19.27
N VAL A 99 0.50 -5.37 -19.43
CA VAL A 99 0.59 -6.39 -18.37
C VAL A 99 2.03 -6.48 -17.89
N ASN A 100 2.31 -6.07 -16.65
CA ASN A 100 3.66 -6.03 -16.06
C ASN A 100 4.74 -5.34 -16.93
N GLY A 101 4.34 -4.38 -17.77
CA GLY A 101 5.23 -3.65 -18.68
C GLY A 101 5.32 -4.22 -20.11
N ASP A 102 4.51 -5.24 -20.45
CA ASP A 102 4.33 -5.73 -21.82
C ASP A 102 3.03 -5.18 -22.41
N THR A 103 3.12 -4.46 -23.53
CA THR A 103 1.92 -4.04 -24.27
C THR A 103 1.20 -5.25 -24.87
N LYS A 104 -0.13 -5.27 -24.73
CA LYS A 104 -1.03 -6.33 -25.19
C LYS A 104 -2.21 -5.76 -25.98
N TYR A 105 -2.68 -6.54 -26.93
CA TYR A 105 -3.90 -6.27 -27.69
C TYR A 105 -5.15 -6.69 -26.91
N SER A 106 -6.28 -6.09 -27.26
CA SER A 106 -7.57 -6.35 -26.60
C SER A 106 -8.03 -7.80 -26.72
N SER A 107 -7.68 -8.50 -27.81
CA SER A 107 -8.00 -9.92 -27.99
C SER A 107 -7.22 -10.84 -27.05
N GLU A 108 -5.99 -10.47 -26.67
CA GLU A 108 -5.15 -11.28 -25.78
C GLU A 108 -5.68 -11.23 -24.34
N VAL A 109 -6.06 -10.04 -23.86
CA VAL A 109 -6.49 -9.83 -22.47
C VAL A 109 -7.90 -10.30 -22.16
N GLN A 110 -8.67 -10.65 -23.19
CA GLN A 110 -9.96 -11.34 -23.03
C GLN A 110 -9.80 -12.84 -22.71
N SER A 111 -8.57 -13.36 -22.71
CA SER A 111 -8.26 -14.71 -22.24
C SER A 111 -7.49 -14.66 -20.94
N ALA A 112 -7.99 -15.34 -19.90
CA ALA A 112 -7.29 -15.45 -18.61
C ALA A 112 -5.92 -16.15 -18.71
N THR A 113 -5.63 -16.84 -19.82
CA THR A 113 -4.33 -17.47 -20.08
C THR A 113 -3.19 -16.46 -20.23
N ILE A 114 -3.48 -15.23 -20.66
CA ILE A 114 -2.43 -14.21 -20.83
C ILE A 114 -1.72 -13.89 -19.51
N TYR A 115 -2.40 -14.05 -18.38
CA TYR A 115 -1.86 -13.76 -17.06
C TYR A 115 -0.96 -14.86 -16.53
N GLN A 116 -1.09 -16.09 -17.04
CA GLN A 116 -0.35 -17.27 -16.54
C GLN A 116 1.17 -17.10 -16.70
N SER A 117 1.64 -16.42 -17.75
CA SER A 117 3.07 -16.14 -17.94
C SER A 117 3.66 -15.20 -16.89
N TYR A 118 2.81 -14.48 -16.15
CA TYR A 118 3.20 -13.54 -15.10
C TYR A 118 2.95 -14.08 -13.69
N GLU A 119 2.15 -15.15 -13.57
CA GLU A 119 1.84 -15.81 -12.30
C GLU A 119 3.02 -16.64 -11.78
N ASN A 120 3.01 -16.94 -10.48
CA ASN A 120 4.02 -17.74 -9.78
C ASN A 120 5.46 -17.20 -9.89
N GLN A 121 5.64 -15.94 -10.29
CA GLN A 121 6.92 -15.24 -10.24
C GLN A 121 7.18 -14.71 -8.83
N GLY A 122 8.44 -14.71 -8.41
CA GLY A 122 8.88 -14.10 -7.16
C GLY A 122 9.46 -12.70 -7.38
N SER A 123 9.46 -11.89 -6.33
CA SER A 123 10.17 -10.62 -6.26
C SER A 123 11.03 -10.58 -4.99
N PRO A 124 12.26 -10.04 -5.06
CA PRO A 124 13.08 -9.86 -3.87
C PRO A 124 12.65 -8.65 -3.03
N LEU A 125 11.68 -7.86 -3.52
CA LEU A 125 11.15 -6.68 -2.85
C LEU A 125 9.71 -6.91 -2.38
N SER A 126 9.44 -6.57 -1.11
CA SER A 126 8.09 -6.46 -0.56
C SER A 126 7.70 -4.99 -0.43
N ILE A 127 6.43 -4.67 -0.70
CA ILE A 127 5.88 -3.33 -0.57
C ILE A 127 4.73 -3.36 0.44
N ASN A 128 4.75 -2.45 1.41
CA ASN A 128 3.59 -2.13 2.26
C ASN A 128 3.11 -0.73 1.92
N ILE A 129 1.80 -0.53 1.82
CA ILE A 129 1.19 0.75 1.48
C ILE A 129 0.11 1.05 2.52
N ASN A 130 0.19 2.22 3.14
CA ASN A 130 -0.91 2.77 3.91
C ASN A 130 -1.43 4.04 3.27
N ILE A 131 -2.75 4.15 3.17
CA ILE A 131 -3.44 5.35 2.72
C ILE A 131 -4.37 5.83 3.84
N SER A 132 -4.30 7.12 4.17
CA SER A 132 -5.03 7.67 5.33
C SER A 132 -5.30 9.17 5.14
N PRO A 133 -6.13 9.80 5.98
CA PRO A 133 -6.26 11.26 5.98
C PRO A 133 -4.95 11.91 6.45
N ALA A 134 -4.42 12.88 5.69
CA ALA A 134 -3.34 13.75 6.20
C ALA A 134 -3.92 14.94 6.96
N THR A 135 -4.96 15.53 6.40
CA THR A 135 -5.79 16.62 6.96
C THR A 135 -7.25 16.39 6.54
N ASN A 136 -8.16 17.29 6.90
CA ASN A 136 -9.56 17.17 6.46
C ASN A 136 -9.71 17.22 4.93
N ASP A 137 -8.82 17.93 4.24
CA ASP A 137 -8.85 18.19 2.80
C ASP A 137 -7.81 17.39 1.99
N SER A 138 -6.99 16.55 2.63
CA SER A 138 -5.95 15.80 1.94
C SER A 138 -5.88 14.31 2.33
N ILE A 139 -5.38 13.53 1.38
CA ILE A 139 -5.10 12.10 1.52
C ILE A 139 -3.58 11.95 1.55
N SER A 140 -3.05 11.20 2.51
CA SER A 140 -1.65 10.79 2.55
C SER A 140 -1.48 9.34 2.09
N VAL A 141 -0.30 9.05 1.55
CA VAL A 141 0.17 7.69 1.34
C VAL A 141 1.55 7.52 1.98
N LEU A 142 1.76 6.39 2.64
CA LEU A 142 3.06 5.92 3.10
C LEU A 142 3.36 4.59 2.42
N VAL A 143 4.38 4.56 1.58
CA VAL A 143 4.89 3.35 0.93
C VAL A 143 6.19 2.94 1.60
N SER A 144 6.30 1.69 2.04
CA SER A 144 7.51 1.11 2.63
C SER A 144 7.97 -0.08 1.79
N ILE A 145 9.20 -0.02 1.28
CA ILE A 145 9.79 -1.03 0.42
C ILE A 145 10.93 -1.70 1.16
N LYS A 146 10.93 -3.03 1.23
CA LYS A 146 11.96 -3.83 1.92
C LYS A 146 12.48 -4.92 1.01
N ALA A 147 13.78 -5.22 1.07
CA ALA A 147 14.35 -6.40 0.47
C ALA A 147 14.17 -7.61 1.39
N VAL A 148 13.52 -8.64 0.87
CA VAL A 148 13.25 -9.92 1.55
C VAL A 148 14.14 -11.04 1.02
N MET A 149 14.88 -10.79 -0.06
CA MET A 149 15.85 -11.69 -0.66
C MET A 149 17.01 -10.87 -1.24
N ALA A 150 18.21 -11.44 -1.28
CA ALA A 150 19.37 -10.81 -1.91
C ALA A 150 19.12 -10.56 -3.41
N HIS A 151 19.59 -9.43 -3.94
CA HIS A 151 19.39 -9.05 -5.33
C HIS A 151 20.46 -8.08 -5.83
N ASN A 152 20.56 -7.96 -7.15
CA ASN A 152 21.42 -6.97 -7.83
C ASN A 152 20.61 -5.88 -8.54
N LEU A 153 19.35 -5.67 -8.14
CA LEU A 153 18.50 -4.62 -8.71
C LEU A 153 19.12 -3.24 -8.51
N SER A 154 19.03 -2.42 -9.55
CA SER A 154 19.51 -1.03 -9.57
C SER A 154 18.67 -0.22 -10.56
N ASN A 155 18.70 1.11 -10.48
CA ASN A 155 18.03 2.01 -11.43
C ASN A 155 16.53 1.71 -11.57
N LEU A 156 15.86 1.53 -10.43
CA LEU A 156 14.42 1.30 -10.41
C LEU A 156 13.68 2.64 -10.39
N SER A 157 12.40 2.60 -10.74
CA SER A 157 11.49 3.72 -10.55
C SER A 157 10.22 3.29 -9.83
N LEU A 158 9.67 4.19 -9.02
CA LEU A 158 8.45 4.00 -8.25
C LEU A 158 7.35 4.94 -8.76
N TYR A 159 6.18 4.38 -9.06
CA TYR A 159 4.98 5.13 -9.43
C TYR A 159 3.85 4.76 -8.46
N ILE A 160 3.12 5.76 -7.94
CA ILE A 160 2.11 5.54 -6.90
C ILE A 160 0.76 6.15 -7.31
N PRO A 161 -0.06 5.44 -8.11
CA PRO A 161 -1.39 5.91 -8.49
C PRO A 161 -2.43 5.71 -7.37
N LEU A 162 -3.33 6.68 -7.25
CA LEU A 162 -4.60 6.60 -6.55
C LEU A 162 -5.68 6.16 -7.55
N THR A 163 -6.41 5.12 -7.19
CA THR A 163 -7.52 4.54 -7.96
C THR A 163 -8.82 4.63 -7.19
N GLU A 164 -9.94 4.65 -7.91
CA GLU A 164 -11.28 4.47 -7.35
C GLU A 164 -11.89 3.18 -7.88
N ASP A 165 -12.18 2.24 -6.98
CA ASP A 165 -12.63 0.86 -7.29
C ASP A 165 -13.82 0.84 -8.26
N THR A 166 -14.88 1.61 -7.99
CA THR A 166 -15.98 1.73 -8.96
C THR A 166 -16.54 3.15 -9.01
N VAL A 167 -16.63 3.67 -10.23
CA VAL A 167 -17.34 4.92 -10.54
C VAL A 167 -18.61 4.61 -11.32
N PHE A 168 -19.75 5.07 -10.83
CA PHE A 168 -21.03 4.97 -11.51
C PHE A 168 -21.23 6.21 -12.38
N TYR A 169 -21.07 6.04 -13.69
CA TYR A 169 -21.18 7.12 -14.66
C TYR A 169 -21.71 6.56 -15.98
N ASN A 170 -22.87 7.06 -16.42
CA ASN A 170 -23.46 6.74 -17.71
C ASN A 170 -22.67 7.45 -18.82
N ALA A 171 -21.69 6.75 -19.37
CA ALA A 171 -20.76 7.27 -20.35
C ALA A 171 -21.36 7.32 -21.76
N PRO A 172 -20.95 8.28 -22.61
CA PRO A 172 -21.42 8.37 -23.99
C PRO A 172 -21.17 7.13 -24.87
N ASN A 173 -20.21 6.27 -24.49
CA ASN A 173 -19.95 5.00 -25.18
C ASN A 173 -20.87 3.84 -24.73
N GLY A 174 -21.80 4.08 -23.79
CA GLY A 174 -22.77 3.10 -23.30
C GLY A 174 -22.39 2.38 -22.00
N GLU A 175 -21.20 2.61 -21.47
CA GLU A 175 -20.77 2.02 -20.20
C GLU A 175 -21.33 2.80 -18.99
N ASN A 176 -21.87 2.10 -17.99
CA ASN A 176 -22.47 2.73 -16.81
C ASN A 176 -21.63 2.55 -15.51
N LYS A 177 -20.62 1.69 -15.57
CA LYS A 177 -19.71 1.37 -14.46
C LYS A 177 -18.28 1.35 -14.98
N HIS A 178 -17.39 1.97 -14.23
CA HIS A 178 -15.97 2.06 -14.57
C HIS A 178 -15.16 1.59 -13.37
N TYR A 179 -14.24 0.65 -13.57
CA TYR A 179 -13.53 -0.04 -12.49
C TYR A 179 -12.07 0.42 -12.37
N ASP A 180 -11.56 0.49 -11.14
CA ASP A 180 -10.20 0.88 -10.78
C ASP A 180 -9.72 2.16 -11.50
N VAL A 181 -10.59 3.17 -11.52
CA VAL A 181 -10.39 4.39 -12.29
C VAL A 181 -9.22 5.17 -11.69
N PHE A 182 -8.19 5.43 -12.49
CA PHE A 182 -7.10 6.32 -12.10
C PHE A 182 -7.63 7.73 -11.80
N ARG A 183 -7.38 8.22 -10.59
CA ARG A 183 -7.77 9.57 -10.15
C ARG A 183 -6.59 10.54 -10.15
N LYS A 184 -5.49 10.15 -9.52
CA LYS A 184 -4.32 11.02 -9.28
C LYS A 184 -3.08 10.18 -9.00
N SER A 185 -1.90 10.71 -9.30
CA SER A 185 -0.63 10.12 -8.87
C SER A 185 -0.06 10.86 -7.67
N PHE A 186 0.37 10.13 -6.64
CA PHE A 186 1.13 10.69 -5.51
C PHE A 186 2.56 11.08 -5.90
N THR A 187 3.12 10.48 -6.96
CA THR A 187 4.44 10.84 -7.50
C THR A 187 4.35 11.91 -8.61
N GLY A 188 3.14 12.39 -8.93
CA GLY A 188 2.88 13.28 -10.06
C GLY A 188 2.95 12.57 -11.42
N SER A 189 3.17 13.33 -12.49
CA SER A 189 3.12 12.82 -13.87
C SER A 189 4.23 11.83 -14.22
N GLN A 190 5.31 11.78 -13.46
CA GLN A 190 6.44 10.87 -13.72
C GLN A 190 6.67 9.93 -12.53
N PRO A 191 7.16 8.71 -12.76
CA PRO A 191 7.73 7.89 -11.69
C PRO A 191 8.92 8.59 -11.04
N VAL A 192 9.16 8.33 -9.76
CA VAL A 192 10.35 8.82 -9.05
C VAL A 192 11.45 7.75 -9.05
N PRO A 193 12.74 8.13 -9.07
CA PRO A 193 13.83 7.16 -8.92
C PRO A 193 13.74 6.40 -7.60
N LEU A 194 14.07 5.11 -7.62
CA LEU A 194 14.15 4.24 -6.46
C LEU A 194 15.51 3.54 -6.43
N THR A 195 16.26 3.79 -5.37
CA THR A 195 17.39 2.95 -4.96
C THR A 195 16.83 1.82 -4.09
N PRO A 196 16.85 0.56 -4.52
CA PRO A 196 16.28 -0.53 -3.74
C PRO A 196 17.10 -0.80 -2.46
N PRO A 197 16.46 -1.14 -1.33
CA PRO A 197 17.18 -1.53 -0.11
C PRO A 197 17.95 -2.84 -0.31
N GLY A 198 19.06 -3.03 0.40
CA GLY A 198 19.74 -4.33 0.49
C GLY A 198 19.05 -5.28 1.48
N LEU A 199 19.28 -6.59 1.34
CA LEU A 199 18.79 -7.59 2.30
C LEU A 199 19.32 -7.27 3.71
N GLY A 200 18.43 -7.28 4.71
CA GLY A 200 18.76 -6.92 6.09
C GLY A 200 18.89 -5.40 6.34
N GLY A 201 18.82 -4.57 5.29
CA GLY A 201 18.80 -3.13 5.41
C GLY A 201 17.46 -2.57 5.89
N ASN A 202 17.47 -1.29 6.25
CA ASN A 202 16.25 -0.56 6.58
C ASN A 202 15.34 -0.44 5.35
N PRO A 203 14.01 -0.48 5.51
CA PRO A 203 13.09 -0.19 4.44
C PRO A 203 13.30 1.22 3.87
N VAL A 204 13.12 1.38 2.57
CA VAL A 204 13.05 2.70 1.92
C VAL A 204 11.60 3.15 1.94
N THR A 205 11.34 4.36 2.45
CA THR A 205 9.98 4.88 2.63
C THR A 205 9.71 6.12 1.79
N PHE A 206 8.51 6.20 1.22
CA PHE A 206 8.01 7.36 0.49
C PHE A 206 6.72 7.83 1.12
N SER A 207 6.65 9.12 1.44
CA SER A 207 5.48 9.76 2.03
C SER A 207 5.04 10.94 1.16
N TYR A 208 3.80 10.90 0.70
CA TYR A 208 3.21 11.93 -0.15
C TYR A 208 1.81 12.27 0.31
N ARG A 209 1.32 13.44 -0.11
CA ARG A 209 -0.05 13.89 0.10
C ARG A 209 -0.61 14.51 -1.16
N ILE A 210 -1.90 14.33 -1.38
CA ILE A 210 -2.68 14.95 -2.46
C ILE A 210 -3.97 15.54 -1.89
N ALA A 211 -4.44 16.62 -2.51
CA ALA A 211 -5.73 17.20 -2.16
C ALA A 211 -6.87 16.24 -2.56
N LYS A 212 -7.88 16.15 -1.70
CA LYS A 212 -9.16 15.49 -2.02
C LYS A 212 -9.87 16.27 -3.12
N LYS A 213 -10.65 15.58 -3.93
CA LYS A 213 -11.62 16.21 -4.83
C LYS A 213 -13.03 15.72 -4.52
N SER A 214 -14.01 16.61 -4.69
CA SER A 214 -15.42 16.36 -4.34
C SER A 214 -16.10 15.33 -5.23
N ASP A 215 -15.55 15.07 -6.41
CA ASP A 215 -16.01 14.06 -7.37
C ASP A 215 -15.48 12.64 -7.07
N TRP A 216 -14.66 12.47 -6.02
CA TRP A 216 -14.15 11.17 -5.59
C TRP A 216 -15.01 10.58 -4.48
N ASN A 217 -15.31 9.28 -4.59
CA ASN A 217 -15.85 8.53 -3.47
C ASN A 217 -14.71 8.02 -2.58
N LEU A 218 -14.44 8.72 -1.48
CA LEU A 218 -13.32 8.42 -0.59
C LEU A 218 -13.29 6.96 -0.12
N LYS A 219 -14.44 6.34 0.15
CA LYS A 219 -14.53 4.95 0.64
C LYS A 219 -14.15 3.89 -0.41
N ARG A 220 -13.97 4.30 -1.66
CA ARG A 220 -13.60 3.45 -2.80
C ARG A 220 -12.19 3.72 -3.29
N LEU A 221 -11.43 4.57 -2.58
CA LEU A 221 -10.07 4.92 -2.99
C LEU A 221 -9.05 3.89 -2.51
N ALA A 222 -8.09 3.51 -3.35
CA ALA A 222 -6.93 2.73 -2.97
C ALA A 222 -5.66 3.27 -3.64
N ALA A 223 -4.53 3.18 -2.96
CA ALA A 223 -3.23 3.47 -3.54
C ALA A 223 -2.59 2.18 -4.04
N ILE A 224 -2.03 2.23 -5.25
CA ILE A 224 -1.18 1.17 -5.78
C ILE A 224 0.24 1.70 -5.83
N ALA A 225 1.24 0.85 -5.64
CA ALA A 225 2.65 1.16 -5.89
C ALA A 225 3.17 0.20 -6.95
N ILE A 226 3.85 0.75 -7.96
CA ILE A 226 4.43 0.00 -9.07
C ILE A 226 5.93 0.32 -9.11
N ILE A 227 6.76 -0.70 -8.93
CA ILE A 227 8.20 -0.61 -9.10
C ILE A 227 8.55 -1.19 -10.47
N THR A 228 9.23 -0.41 -11.31
CA THR A 228 9.73 -0.88 -12.62
C THR A 228 11.24 -0.75 -12.75
N ASP A 229 11.83 -1.58 -13.60
CA ASP A 229 13.19 -1.38 -14.11
C ASP A 229 13.24 -0.34 -15.25
N MET A 230 14.43 -0.10 -15.81
CA MET A 230 14.63 0.81 -16.95
C MET A 230 13.92 0.34 -18.24
N GLY A 231 13.65 -0.97 -18.36
CA GLY A 231 12.88 -1.56 -19.45
C GLY A 231 11.36 -1.46 -19.24
N LYS A 232 10.92 -0.73 -18.20
CA LYS A 232 9.51 -0.57 -17.79
C LYS A 232 8.85 -1.87 -17.34
N LYS A 233 9.64 -2.93 -17.09
CA LYS A 233 9.12 -4.19 -16.56
C LYS A 233 8.86 -4.03 -15.08
N VAL A 234 7.70 -4.52 -14.65
CA VAL A 234 7.35 -4.52 -13.23
C VAL A 234 8.29 -5.46 -12.49
N VAL A 235 8.91 -4.96 -11.43
CA VAL A 235 9.74 -5.72 -10.48
C VAL A 235 8.90 -6.15 -9.29
N GLN A 236 8.04 -5.26 -8.81
CA GLN A 236 7.01 -5.56 -7.80
C GLN A 236 5.88 -4.54 -7.90
N ALA A 237 4.66 -4.95 -7.52
CA ALA A 237 3.57 -4.05 -7.25
C ALA A 237 2.80 -4.46 -5.99
N ALA A 238 2.06 -3.54 -5.40
CA ALA A 238 1.14 -3.81 -4.30
C ALA A 238 -0.01 -2.80 -4.32
N SER A 239 -1.13 -3.16 -3.68
CA SER A 239 -2.24 -2.25 -3.38
C SER A 239 -2.33 -2.07 -1.88
N SER A 240 -2.74 -0.88 -1.45
CA SER A 240 -3.24 -0.65 -0.10
C SER A 240 -4.61 -1.31 0.08
N ASP A 241 -5.05 -1.38 1.34
CA ASP A 241 -6.47 -1.45 1.66
C ASP A 241 -7.21 -0.20 1.13
N LEU A 242 -8.54 -0.27 1.10
CA LEU A 242 -9.36 0.90 0.81
C LEU A 242 -9.12 2.01 1.84
N TYR A 243 -9.15 3.25 1.36
CA TYR A 243 -9.05 4.44 2.18
C TYR A 243 -10.11 4.44 3.26
N SER A 244 -9.63 4.62 4.48
CA SER A 244 -10.45 4.71 5.67
C SER A 244 -10.22 6.07 6.31
N GLU A 245 -11.30 6.80 6.57
CA GLU A 245 -11.25 8.06 7.34
C GLU A 245 -10.87 7.82 8.79
N THR A 246 -11.12 6.61 9.30
CA THR A 246 -10.57 6.17 10.57
C THR A 246 -9.15 5.71 10.33
N VAL A 247 -8.20 6.25 11.09
CA VAL A 247 -6.83 5.73 11.13
C VAL A 247 -6.92 4.29 11.66
N SER A 248 -7.02 3.31 10.76
CA SER A 248 -7.05 1.90 11.14
C SER A 248 -5.79 1.57 11.92
N ALA A 249 -5.97 0.88 13.05
CA ALA A 249 -4.92 0.38 13.92
C ALA A 249 -4.17 -0.85 13.35
N THR A 250 -4.22 -1.04 12.04
CA THR A 250 -3.53 -2.12 11.32
C THR A 250 -2.29 -1.57 10.61
N PHE A 251 -1.38 -1.00 11.39
CA PHE A 251 0.02 -0.97 10.98
C PHE A 251 0.70 -2.18 11.61
N ASN A 252 1.48 -2.91 10.82
CA ASN A 252 2.47 -3.83 11.34
C ASN A 252 3.32 -3.04 12.35
N GLU A 253 3.11 -3.33 13.63
CA GLU A 253 3.98 -2.86 14.70
C GLU A 253 5.40 -3.21 14.28
N ASN A 254 6.26 -2.20 14.13
CA ASN A 254 7.69 -2.45 14.18
C ASN A 254 7.98 -2.97 15.60
N LEU A 255 7.85 -4.28 15.79
CA LEU A 255 8.17 -5.01 17.02
C LEU A 255 9.64 -4.85 17.44
N ASN A 256 10.45 -4.13 16.64
CA ASN A 256 11.88 -3.94 16.86
C ASN A 256 12.26 -2.68 17.66
N ASN A 257 11.32 -1.76 17.96
CA ASN A 257 11.61 -0.56 18.77
C ASN A 257 10.93 -0.59 20.16
N THR A 258 10.75 -1.78 20.73
CA THR A 258 10.14 -1.95 22.06
C THR A 258 11.00 -1.42 23.22
N ASN A 259 12.27 -1.06 22.98
CA ASN A 259 13.21 -0.60 24.00
C ASN A 259 13.31 0.93 24.15
N LEU A 260 12.80 1.72 23.20
CA LEU A 260 12.92 3.19 23.24
C LEU A 260 11.76 3.88 23.97
N LEU A 261 10.70 3.14 24.31
CA LEU A 261 9.49 3.66 24.95
C LEU A 261 8.97 2.62 25.94
N THR A 262 8.84 3.01 27.21
CA THR A 262 8.28 2.17 28.27
C THR A 262 7.15 2.91 28.97
N ILE A 263 6.08 2.19 29.31
CA ILE A 263 4.95 2.75 30.08
C ILE A 263 5.13 2.34 31.54
N TYR A 264 5.08 3.30 32.44
CA TYR A 264 5.20 3.08 33.87
C TYR A 264 4.22 3.99 34.65
N PRO A 265 3.58 3.50 35.73
CA PRO A 265 3.56 2.10 36.15
C PRO A 265 2.78 1.24 35.15
N ASN A 266 3.07 -0.07 35.13
CA ASN A 266 2.26 -1.05 34.43
C ASN A 266 2.33 -2.38 35.22
N PRO A 267 1.24 -2.82 35.89
CA PRO A 267 -0.11 -2.25 35.87
C PRO A 267 -0.24 -0.85 36.51
N ALA A 268 -1.28 -0.10 36.15
CA ALA A 268 -1.49 1.30 36.55
C ALA A 268 -2.88 1.54 37.16
N PHE A 269 -2.99 2.52 38.06
CA PHE A 269 -4.25 2.91 38.72
C PHE A 269 -4.82 4.21 38.17
N ASN A 270 -4.16 5.34 38.39
CA ASN A 270 -4.71 6.65 38.03
C ASN A 270 -3.98 7.28 36.85
N THR A 271 -2.70 7.02 36.71
CA THR A 271 -1.85 7.67 35.70
C THR A 271 -0.86 6.68 35.12
N ILE A 272 -0.46 6.96 33.88
CA ILE A 272 0.69 6.34 33.23
C ILE A 272 1.64 7.44 32.76
N GLN A 273 2.93 7.14 32.78
CA GLN A 273 3.99 7.97 32.21
C GLN A 273 4.75 7.17 31.17
N MET A 274 5.29 7.88 30.19
CA MET A 274 6.12 7.29 29.15
C MET A 274 7.58 7.66 29.39
N LYS A 275 8.39 6.65 29.70
CA LYS A 275 9.84 6.80 29.78
C LYS A 275 10.44 6.46 28.42
N THR A 276 11.06 7.46 27.80
CA THR A 276 11.61 7.37 26.44
C THR A 276 12.83 8.28 26.27
N GLU A 277 13.73 7.92 25.37
CA GLU A 277 14.83 8.78 24.90
C GLU A 277 14.38 9.69 23.74
N LEU A 278 13.13 9.54 23.26
CA LEU A 278 12.57 10.29 22.17
C LEU A 278 11.97 11.63 22.66
N ASN A 279 12.14 12.68 21.86
CA ASN A 279 11.36 13.91 22.04
C ASN A 279 9.95 13.70 21.47
N LEU A 280 8.95 13.64 22.35
CA LEU A 280 7.55 13.44 21.97
C LEU A 280 6.78 14.76 21.82
N THR A 281 7.45 15.92 21.89
CA THR A 281 6.83 17.21 21.61
C THR A 281 6.21 17.19 20.20
N GLY A 282 4.92 17.51 20.09
CA GLY A 282 4.18 17.46 18.83
C GLY A 282 3.62 16.09 18.45
N TYR A 283 3.89 15.04 19.24
CA TYR A 283 3.17 13.77 19.09
C TYR A 283 1.77 13.88 19.69
N THR A 284 0.81 13.25 19.01
CA THR A 284 -0.53 12.96 19.53
C THR A 284 -0.59 11.53 20.03
N TYR A 285 -1.39 11.27 21.06
CA TYR A 285 -1.66 9.92 21.53
C TYR A 285 -3.14 9.55 21.41
N ALA A 286 -3.39 8.25 21.25
CA ALA A 286 -4.70 7.62 21.24
C ALA A 286 -4.66 6.39 22.17
N ILE A 287 -5.69 6.22 23.00
CA ILE A 287 -5.89 5.04 23.84
C ILE A 287 -6.99 4.19 23.19
N LEU A 288 -6.70 2.92 23.02
CA LEU A 288 -7.56 1.91 22.41
C LEU A 288 -7.87 0.85 23.46
N ASN A 289 -9.13 0.40 23.52
CA ASN A 289 -9.50 -0.77 24.32
C ASN A 289 -9.04 -2.09 23.65
N SER A 290 -9.29 -3.22 24.31
CA SER A 290 -8.94 -4.55 23.80
C SER A 290 -9.62 -4.92 22.47
N LEU A 291 -10.69 -4.22 22.08
CA LEU A 291 -11.39 -4.38 20.81
C LEU A 291 -10.87 -3.42 19.72
N GLY A 292 -9.84 -2.61 20.03
CA GLY A 292 -9.30 -1.61 19.12
C GLY A 292 -10.14 -0.34 19.00
N GLN A 293 -11.15 -0.14 19.85
CA GLN A 293 -11.99 1.06 19.83
C GLN A 293 -11.27 2.21 20.53
N LEU A 294 -11.34 3.40 19.94
CA LEU A 294 -10.80 4.64 20.51
C LEU A 294 -11.60 5.06 21.75
N ILE A 295 -10.92 5.15 22.89
CA ILE A 295 -11.52 5.54 24.19
C ILE A 295 -10.91 6.82 24.79
N GLY A 296 -9.78 7.28 24.25
CA GLY A 296 -9.12 8.49 24.72
C GLY A 296 -8.12 9.00 23.70
N LYS A 297 -7.85 10.31 23.71
CA LYS A 297 -6.82 10.94 22.86
C LYS A 297 -6.30 12.24 23.47
N GLY A 298 -5.10 12.63 23.10
CA GLY A 298 -4.49 13.89 23.50
C GLY A 298 -3.19 14.19 22.76
N SER A 299 -2.39 15.11 23.29
CA SER A 299 -1.11 15.54 22.71
C SER A 299 -0.11 15.87 23.82
N PHE A 300 1.18 15.74 23.53
CA PHE A 300 2.24 16.20 24.43
C PHE A 300 2.70 17.60 24.03
N SER A 301 2.51 18.55 24.95
CA SER A 301 2.93 19.95 24.81
C SER A 301 4.20 20.28 25.60
N THR A 302 4.59 19.43 26.56
CA THR A 302 5.80 19.57 27.39
C THR A 302 6.49 18.21 27.54
N SER A 303 7.63 18.18 28.22
CA SER A 303 8.43 16.97 28.50
C SER A 303 7.80 15.99 29.49
N ASP A 304 6.68 16.35 30.12
CA ASP A 304 5.99 15.49 31.08
C ASP A 304 4.97 14.63 30.34
N TYR A 305 5.43 13.48 29.84
CA TYR A 305 4.64 12.53 29.06
C TYR A 305 3.69 11.69 29.92
N GLN A 306 2.92 12.36 30.78
CA GLN A 306 1.96 11.75 31.69
C GLN A 306 0.54 11.81 31.12
N ILE A 307 -0.23 10.74 31.35
CA ILE A 307 -1.62 10.62 30.96
C ILE A 307 -2.45 10.17 32.16
N ASP A 308 -3.56 10.87 32.40
CA ASP A 308 -4.57 10.48 33.36
C ASP A 308 -5.48 9.40 32.75
N ILE A 309 -5.61 8.29 33.47
CA ILE A 309 -6.41 7.12 33.12
C ILE A 309 -7.38 6.74 34.25
N GLN A 310 -7.59 7.60 35.24
CA GLN A 310 -8.44 7.32 36.41
C GLN A 310 -9.86 6.92 36.02
N GLN A 311 -10.38 7.52 34.95
CA GLN A 311 -11.74 7.29 34.46
C GLN A 311 -11.87 6.03 33.58
N LEU A 312 -10.77 5.34 33.27
CA LEU A 312 -10.81 4.12 32.47
C LEU A 312 -11.21 2.92 33.35
N PRO A 313 -12.14 2.06 32.89
CA PRO A 313 -12.41 0.78 33.54
C PRO A 313 -11.17 -0.13 33.64
N SER A 314 -11.16 -1.08 34.57
CA SER A 314 -10.09 -2.08 34.65
C SER A 314 -10.08 -2.97 33.39
N SER A 315 -9.01 -2.89 32.60
CA SER A 315 -8.87 -3.63 31.34
C SER A 315 -7.45 -3.58 30.78
N LEU A 316 -7.23 -4.32 29.69
CA LEU A 316 -6.06 -4.16 28.83
C LEU A 316 -6.31 -3.05 27.82
N TYR A 317 -5.39 -2.10 27.78
CA TYR A 317 -5.41 -0.98 26.86
C TYR A 317 -4.15 -0.94 26.00
N ARG A 318 -4.27 -0.34 24.81
CA ARG A 318 -3.15 -0.03 23.94
C ARG A 318 -3.09 1.48 23.73
N ILE A 319 -1.95 2.08 24.02
CA ILE A 319 -1.66 3.46 23.63
C ILE A 319 -0.93 3.46 22.29
N ARG A 320 -1.32 4.38 21.41
CA ARG A 320 -0.70 4.67 20.12
C ARG A 320 -0.21 6.12 20.14
N LEU A 321 1.05 6.35 19.80
CA LEU A 321 1.66 7.66 19.63
C LEU A 321 1.84 7.91 18.15
N GLU A 322 1.61 9.13 17.69
CA GLU A 322 1.78 9.52 16.29
C GLU A 322 2.36 10.93 16.20
N ASN A 323 3.40 11.09 15.39
CA ASN A 323 3.84 12.41 14.95
C ASN A 323 3.30 12.68 13.55
N ARG A 324 2.50 13.74 13.43
CA ARG A 324 1.81 14.08 12.18
C ARG A 324 2.75 14.67 11.11
N GLU A 325 3.91 15.17 11.50
CA GLU A 325 4.89 15.73 10.58
C GLU A 325 5.82 14.64 10.02
N SER A 326 6.28 13.72 10.88
CA SER A 326 7.19 12.64 10.47
C SER A 326 6.49 11.35 10.04
N GLY A 327 5.19 11.19 10.36
CA GLY A 327 4.43 9.96 10.09
C GLY A 327 4.86 8.77 10.95
N VAL A 328 5.69 8.99 11.97
CA VAL A 328 6.17 7.94 12.89
C VAL A 328 5.08 7.61 13.90
N ALA A 329 4.78 6.32 14.07
CA ALA A 329 3.86 5.83 15.08
C ALA A 329 4.49 4.76 15.99
N PHE A 330 4.19 4.84 17.28
CA PHE A 330 4.58 3.85 18.30
C PHE A 330 3.34 3.27 18.96
N SER A 331 3.39 2.02 19.42
CA SER A 331 2.31 1.44 20.22
C SER A 331 2.85 0.62 21.38
N LYS A 332 2.17 0.70 22.52
CA LYS A 332 2.47 -0.09 23.73
C LYS A 332 1.18 -0.44 24.45
N SER A 333 1.18 -1.59 25.10
CA SER A 333 0.04 -2.03 25.92
C SER A 333 0.30 -1.73 27.39
N PHE A 334 -0.75 -1.40 28.13
CA PHE A 334 -0.73 -1.25 29.59
C PHE A 334 -1.99 -1.84 30.20
N ILE A 335 -1.89 -2.29 31.44
CA ILE A 335 -2.98 -2.85 32.23
C ILE A 335 -3.46 -1.77 33.18
N LYS A 336 -4.76 -1.41 33.11
CA LYS A 336 -5.44 -0.61 34.12
C LYS A 336 -6.05 -1.55 35.16
N LEU A 337 -5.71 -1.33 36.44
CA LEU A 337 -6.31 -2.04 37.57
C LEU A 337 -7.54 -1.33 38.11
#